data_AF-A0A1I3TG73-F1
#
_entry.id   AF-A0A1I3TG73-F1
#
_cell.length_a   1.000
_cell.length_b   1.000
_cell.length_c   1.000
_cell.angle_alpha   90.00
_cell.angle_beta   90.00
_cell.angle_gamma   90.00
#
_symmetry.space_group_name_H-M   'P 1'
#
loop_
_entity.id
_entity.type
_entity.pdbx_description
1 polymer ?
#
loop_
_entity_poly.entity_id
_entity_poly.type
_entity_poly.pdbx_seq_one_letter_code
_entity_poly.pdbx_strand_id
1 'polypeptide(L)'
;MMAYNASIQAKWDWQNAVSLAEERATERERAKAAKLLEKERAEAEKIQSVKKMLARGLSITDAAEFSGLSIKKVTKIQTQQADLTGKKK
;
A
#
# COMPACT_ATOMS: atom_id res chain seq x y z
N MET A 1 -15.09 47.09 26.87
CA MET A 1 -15.76 45.85 26.41
C MET A 1 -15.23 45.32 25.08
N MET A 2 -14.98 46.16 24.05
CA MET A 2 -14.55 45.65 22.73
C MET A 2 -13.21 44.90 22.72
N ALA A 3 -12.19 45.35 23.44
CA ALA A 3 -10.88 44.69 23.47
C ALA A 3 -10.91 43.29 24.12
N TYR A 4 -11.76 43.09 25.13
CA TYR A 4 -11.94 41.80 25.79
C TYR A 4 -12.57 40.77 24.84
N ASN A 5 -13.62 41.15 24.12
CA ASN A 5 -14.25 40.28 23.12
C ASN A 5 -13.30 39.95 21.95
N ALA A 6 -12.52 40.92 21.48
CA ALA A 6 -11.51 40.68 20.44
C ALA A 6 -10.45 39.67 20.90
N SER A 7 -10.00 39.75 22.16
CA SER A 7 -9.04 38.79 22.72
C SER A 7 -9.60 37.37 22.86
N ILE A 8 -10.90 37.24 23.15
CA ILE A 8 -11.58 35.93 23.20
C ILE A 8 -11.68 35.34 21.81
N GLN A 9 -12.09 36.15 20.81
CA GLN A 9 -12.18 35.70 19.43
C GLN A 9 -10.82 35.22 18.91
N ALA A 10 -9.75 35.99 19.15
CA ALA A 10 -8.39 35.61 18.73
C ALA A 10 -7.92 34.28 19.35
N LYS A 11 -8.28 34.00 20.62
CA LYS A 11 -7.97 32.72 21.26
C LYS A 11 -8.73 31.56 20.59
N TRP A 12 -10.00 31.77 20.27
CA TRP A 12 -10.82 30.75 19.62
C TRP A 12 -10.34 30.45 18.20
N ASP A 13 -10.02 31.50 17.44
CA ASP A 13 -9.48 31.35 16.08
C ASP A 13 -8.13 30.62 16.09
N TRP A 14 -7.28 30.89 17.08
CA TRP A 14 -6.02 30.17 17.26
C TRP A 14 -6.24 28.68 17.59
N GLN A 15 -7.16 28.37 18.52
CA GLN A 15 -7.49 26.98 18.86
C GLN A 15 -8.02 26.20 17.64
N ASN A 16 -8.90 26.83 16.87
CA ASN A 16 -9.43 26.24 15.64
C ASN A 16 -8.33 26.03 14.58
N ALA A 17 -7.41 26.99 14.44
CA ALA A 17 -6.30 26.87 13.50
C ALA A 17 -5.34 25.73 13.86
N VAL A 18 -5.05 25.54 15.15
CA VAL A 18 -4.23 24.42 15.64
C VAL A 18 -4.95 23.09 15.40
N SER A 19 -6.22 22.98 15.78
CA SER A 19 -7.01 21.76 15.58
C SER A 19 -7.10 21.39 14.10
N LEU A 20 -7.34 22.36 13.21
CA LEU A 20 -7.36 22.13 11.77
C LEU A 20 -5.99 21.69 11.22
N ALA A 21 -4.89 22.21 11.78
CA ALA A 21 -3.55 21.81 11.38
C ALA A 21 -3.24 20.36 11.80
N GLU A 22 -3.66 19.97 13.00
CA GLU A 22 -3.54 18.59 13.50
C GLU A 22 -4.37 17.62 12.67
N GLU A 23 -5.63 17.94 12.39
CA GLU A 23 -6.50 17.12 11.53
C GLU A 23 -5.87 16.90 10.16
N ARG A 24 -5.39 17.97 9.50
CA ARG A 24 -4.71 17.87 8.20
C ARG A 24 -3.42 17.06 8.27
N ALA A 25 -2.68 17.12 9.37
CA ALA A 25 -1.49 16.29 9.56
C ALA A 25 -1.87 14.80 9.64
N THR A 26 -2.87 14.46 10.45
CA THR A 26 -3.34 13.07 10.58
C THR A 26 -3.95 12.54 9.27
N GLU A 27 -4.67 13.37 8.53
CA GLU A 27 -5.24 12.99 7.23
C GLU A 27 -4.14 12.68 6.21
N ARG A 28 -3.06 13.48 6.19
CA ARG A 28 -1.89 13.21 5.34
C ARG A 28 -1.20 11.90 5.72
N GLU A 29 -1.10 11.58 7.01
CA GLU A 29 -0.52 10.31 7.47
C GLU A 29 -1.40 9.12 7.07
N ARG A 30 -2.72 9.21 7.27
CA ARG A 30 -3.68 8.20 6.83
C ARG A 30 -3.64 7.99 5.32
N ALA A 31 -3.58 9.07 4.54
CA ALA A 31 -3.47 8.99 3.09
C ALA A 31 -2.16 8.31 2.63
N LYS A 32 -1.03 8.57 3.31
CA LYS A 32 0.23 7.87 3.06
C LYS A 32 0.14 6.38 3.40
N ALA A 33 -0.43 6.05 4.56
CA ALA A 33 -0.63 4.66 4.98
C ALA A 33 -1.54 3.89 4.01
N ALA A 34 -2.64 4.51 3.57
CA ALA A 34 -3.55 3.92 2.59
C ALA A 34 -2.84 3.64 1.24
N LYS A 35 -2.04 4.58 0.75
CA LYS A 35 -1.24 4.40 -0.49
C LYS A 35 -0.22 3.28 -0.36
N LEU A 36 0.39 3.08 0.82
CA LEU A 36 1.31 1.97 1.05
C LEU A 36 0.57 0.63 1.04
N LEU A 37 -0.55 0.53 1.76
CA LEU A 37 -1.39 -0.67 1.77
C LEU A 37 -1.92 -1.03 0.38
N GLU A 38 -2.30 -0.04 -0.43
CA GLU A 38 -2.75 -0.26 -1.80
C GLU A 38 -1.62 -0.81 -2.68
N LYS A 39 -0.40 -0.28 -2.56
CA LYS A 39 0.78 -0.80 -3.27
C LYS A 39 1.10 -2.23 -2.86
N GLU A 40 1.05 -2.53 -1.57
CA GLU A 40 1.28 -3.88 -1.05
C GLU A 40 0.22 -4.87 -1.56
N ARG A 41 -1.05 -4.48 -1.56
CA ARG A 41 -2.14 -5.28 -2.12
C ARG A 41 -1.95 -5.54 -3.61
N ALA A 42 -1.62 -4.51 -4.38
CA ALA A 42 -1.39 -4.64 -5.82
C ALA A 42 -0.20 -5.57 -6.13
N GLU A 43 0.89 -5.52 -5.36
CA GLU A 43 2.02 -6.44 -5.52
C GLU A 43 1.62 -7.87 -5.13
N ALA A 44 0.86 -8.06 -4.04
CA ALA A 44 0.36 -9.36 -3.63
C ALA A 44 -0.57 -10.00 -4.69
N GLU A 45 -1.46 -9.21 -5.28
CA GLU A 45 -2.35 -9.66 -6.36
C GLU A 45 -1.58 -10.09 -7.60
N LYS A 46 -0.55 -9.33 -8.00
CA LYS A 46 0.34 -9.72 -9.12
C LYS A 46 1.03 -11.05 -8.85
N ILE A 47 1.55 -11.25 -7.64
CA ILE A 47 2.19 -12.50 -7.25
C ILE A 47 1.18 -13.66 -7.28
N GLN A 48 -0.04 -13.46 -6.77
CA GLN A 48 -1.08 -14.49 -6.82
C GLN A 48 -1.49 -14.84 -8.25
N SER A 49 -1.60 -13.83 -9.13
CA SER A 49 -1.90 -14.03 -10.54
C SER A 49 -0.83 -14.88 -11.22
N VAL A 50 0.45 -14.55 -11.02
CA VAL A 50 1.59 -15.34 -11.52
C VAL A 50 1.55 -16.77 -11.00
N LYS A 51 1.29 -16.97 -9.70
CA LYS A 51 1.17 -18.32 -9.11
C LYS A 51 0.07 -19.14 -9.81
N LYS A 52 -1.08 -18.53 -10.10
CA LYS A 52 -2.19 -19.19 -10.82
C LYS A 52 -1.82 -19.50 -12.27
N MET A 53 -1.11 -18.60 -12.95
CA MET A 53 -0.63 -18.79 -14.33
C MET A 53 0.35 -19.96 -14.41
N LEU A 54 1.36 -19.97 -13.53
CA LEU A 54 2.34 -21.08 -13.45
C LEU A 54 1.65 -22.41 -13.13
N ALA A 55 0.68 -22.43 -12.21
CA ALA A 55 -0.09 -23.63 -11.89
C ALA A 55 -0.96 -24.14 -13.05
N ARG A 56 -1.37 -23.24 -13.96
CA ARG A 56 -2.08 -23.59 -15.21
C ARG A 56 -1.15 -24.05 -16.33
N GLY A 57 0.16 -24.09 -16.09
CA GLY A 57 1.16 -24.53 -17.06
C GLY A 57 1.63 -23.44 -18.02
N LEU A 58 1.35 -22.15 -17.75
CA LEU A 58 1.93 -21.06 -18.54
C LEU A 58 3.44 -21.00 -18.34
N SER A 59 4.14 -20.59 -19.39
CA SER A 59 5.58 -20.39 -19.33
C SER A 59 5.95 -19.22 -18.42
N ILE A 60 7.18 -19.22 -17.91
CA ILE A 60 7.72 -18.12 -17.08
C ILE A 60 7.72 -16.80 -17.86
N THR A 61 8.00 -16.87 -19.17
CA THR A 61 8.01 -15.70 -20.06
C THR A 61 6.63 -15.11 -20.21
N ASP A 62 5.60 -15.93 -20.48
CA ASP A 62 4.23 -15.44 -20.63
C ASP A 62 3.72 -14.86 -19.31
N ALA A 63 3.97 -15.56 -18.19
CA ALA A 63 3.58 -15.07 -16.87
C ALA A 63 4.29 -13.75 -16.49
N ALA A 64 5.54 -13.56 -16.91
CA ALA A 64 6.28 -12.30 -16.73
C ALA A 64 5.67 -11.16 -17.55
N GLU A 65 5.36 -11.42 -18.82
CA GLU A 65 4.73 -10.45 -19.72
C GLU A 65 3.34 -10.02 -19.21
N PHE A 66 2.47 -10.98 -18.86
CA PHE A 66 1.11 -10.68 -18.40
C PHE A 66 1.07 -9.98 -17.04
N SER A 67 1.99 -10.29 -16.13
CA SER A 67 2.02 -9.67 -14.79
C SER A 67 2.82 -8.37 -14.73
N GLY A 68 3.60 -8.07 -15.78
CA GLY A 68 4.58 -6.99 -15.80
C GLY A 68 5.72 -7.18 -14.78
N LEU A 69 5.91 -8.40 -14.28
CA LEU A 69 7.04 -8.75 -13.40
C LEU A 69 8.24 -9.20 -14.24
N SER A 70 9.45 -9.01 -13.72
CA SER A 70 10.63 -9.54 -14.39
C SER A 70 10.65 -11.07 -14.34
N ILE A 71 11.21 -11.68 -15.38
CA ILE A 71 11.41 -13.14 -15.45
C ILE A 71 12.09 -13.65 -14.16
N LYS A 72 13.13 -12.95 -13.66
CA LYS A 72 13.80 -13.29 -12.39
C LYS A 72 12.85 -13.35 -11.19
N LYS A 73 11.91 -12.41 -11.06
CA LYS A 73 10.90 -12.43 -9.99
C LYS A 73 9.94 -13.63 -10.17
N VAL A 74 9.49 -13.91 -11.39
CA VAL A 74 8.60 -15.04 -11.69
C VAL A 74 9.29 -16.38 -11.41
N THR A 75 10.56 -16.55 -11.82
CA THR A 75 11.35 -17.75 -11.50
C THR A 75 11.47 -17.95 -9.99
N LYS A 76 11.76 -16.87 -9.23
CA LYS A 76 11.82 -16.95 -7.77
C LYS A 76 10.49 -17.41 -7.15
N ILE A 77 9.36 -16.92 -7.66
CA ILE A 77 8.02 -17.34 -7.22
C ILE A 77 7.81 -18.84 -7.49
N GLN A 78 8.21 -19.32 -8.66
CA GLN A 78 8.11 -20.73 -9.03
C GLN A 78 8.97 -21.62 -8.12
N THR A 79 10.23 -21.26 -7.88
CA THR A 79 11.14 -22.00 -6.99
C THR A 79 10.59 -22.06 -5.55
N GLN A 80 10.10 -20.94 -5.02
CA GLN A 80 9.49 -20.90 -3.69
C GLN A 80 8.22 -21.76 -3.59
N GLN A 81 7.42 -21.85 -4.65
CA GLN A 81 6.29 -22.78 -4.69
C GLN A 81 6.76 -24.23 -4.69
N ALA A 82 7.77 -24.56 -5.48
CA ALA A 82 8.34 -25.90 -5.54
C ALA A 82 8.87 -26.35 -4.15
N ASP A 83 9.55 -25.47 -3.43
CA ASP A 83 10.06 -25.74 -2.07
C ASP A 83 8.93 -25.97 -1.04
N LEU A 84 7.82 -25.24 -1.16
CA LEU A 84 6.65 -25.40 -0.29
C LEU A 84 5.89 -26.71 -0.60
N THR A 85 5.87 -27.16 -1.85
CA THR A 85 5.24 -28.42 -2.24
C THR A 85 6.16 -29.64 -2.12
N GLY A 86 7.48 -29.42 -2.11
CA GLY A 86 8.52 -30.45 -2.10
C GLY A 86 8.98 -30.90 -0.70
N LYS A 87 8.61 -30.20 0.37
CA LYS A 87 8.83 -30.63 1.77
C LYS A 87 7.83 -31.71 2.25
N LYS A 88 7.53 -32.68 1.39
CA LYS A 88 6.97 -33.98 1.78
C LYS A 88 8.02 -35.06 1.50
N LYS A 89 9.03 -35.16 2.36
CA LYS A 89 9.77 -36.38 2.59
C LYS A 89 10.04 -36.50 4.08
#